data_AF-A0A1F9PQQ0-F1
#
_entry.id   AF-A0A1F9PQQ0-F1
#
_cell.length_a   1.000
_cell.length_b   1.000
_cell.length_c   1.000
_cell.angle_alpha   90.00
_cell.angle_beta   90.00
_cell.angle_gamma   90.00
#
_symmetry.space_group_name_H-M   'P 1'
#
loop_
_entity.id
_entity.type
_entity.pdbx_description
1 polymer ?
#
loop_
_entity_poly.entity_id
_entity_poly.type
_entity_poly.pdbx_seq_one_letter_code
_entity_poly.pdbx_strand_id
1 'polypeptide(L)'
;MSPINLPATRKIGHLTILRQPRVLSPREFNALTFAERLDMVRQAPAREKYALLIEAVDLEALIEALPAQELYLLVQELGPEDVPEILPLVTAAQMTIFLDLDCWRGDQMQIPAVLRWLALLLETGEEKTLAIARDIDPGMLALMLRKLVRVVHGPEDIDDEDLRASAVFRDGGYELEYLEPKAARLVATLLGILMRHDPPLFHRIIEGVRWELEAMLEEDVYEARSMRLLDQGFPDPQRVREIFSWLDPDSYKPLAEKKIPPGLGGDGGIAPGFPLAVARANDLLAAVLAAGLSESQAWELVALANKVMVADGIEVGNPDEVRTSVEGALALLNLALEHYSDGDPQRAREIFAGAYLEDLFRAGFGLLLRLQRRARALAKAEIFLWYDAAHRACIEGLRRERPVFFVGMVSPERVGERPFASRADLALAEAWLNTLEIQQQLFAGPLAELVPPSDWDLGGCIPAARADLTLSTLFLTALANRLCGRPFTPEPLPVQELVALHRLVSRDGHVDDTLRRETVRWVEELLPGAGPFAEAAFDEWQEGFCAVSEQDLDPHYIGGLILRLR
;
A
#
# COMPACT_ATOMS: atom_id res chain seq x y z
N MET A 1 8.07 -25.37 16.36
CA MET A 1 7.11 -24.50 17.08
C MET A 1 7.77 -23.15 17.30
N SER A 2 7.12 -22.07 16.87
CA SER A 2 7.55 -20.71 17.18
C SER A 2 7.32 -20.43 18.68
N PRO A 3 8.19 -19.66 19.34
CA PRO A 3 8.01 -19.31 20.75
C PRO A 3 6.73 -18.49 20.95
N ILE A 4 5.86 -18.89 21.87
CA ILE A 4 4.67 -18.10 22.25
C ILE A 4 5.12 -16.98 23.18
N ASN A 5 5.07 -15.72 22.75
CA ASN A 5 5.53 -14.61 23.57
C ASN A 5 4.38 -14.01 24.40
N LEU A 6 4.57 -13.93 25.73
CA LEU A 6 3.62 -13.22 26.59
C LEU A 6 3.76 -11.70 26.38
N PRO A 7 2.67 -10.97 26.09
CA PRO A 7 2.72 -9.52 25.97
C PRO A 7 3.21 -8.84 27.26
N ALA A 8 3.95 -7.74 27.09
CA ALA A 8 4.52 -6.95 28.19
C ALA A 8 3.45 -6.23 29.04
N THR A 9 2.21 -6.16 28.56
CA THR A 9 1.11 -5.50 29.25
C THR A 9 -0.18 -6.32 29.14
N ARG A 10 -1.11 -6.12 30.07
CA ARG A 10 -2.49 -6.61 29.99
C ARG A 10 -3.45 -5.54 30.49
N LYS A 11 -4.63 -5.44 29.88
CA LYS A 11 -5.74 -4.64 30.42
C LYS A 11 -6.64 -5.48 31.34
N ILE A 12 -7.00 -4.91 32.49
CA ILE A 12 -8.05 -5.40 33.39
C ILE A 12 -8.99 -4.22 33.68
N GLY A 13 -10.15 -4.19 33.02
CA GLY A 13 -11.01 -3.02 33.02
C GLY A 13 -10.29 -1.79 32.46
N HIS A 14 -10.14 -0.74 33.26
CA HIS A 14 -9.41 0.48 32.90
C HIS A 14 -7.92 0.46 33.30
N LEU A 15 -7.43 -0.60 33.94
CA LEU A 15 -6.05 -0.69 34.43
C LEU A 15 -5.16 -1.42 33.42
N THR A 16 -3.99 -0.86 33.13
CA THR A 16 -2.92 -1.53 32.38
C THR A 16 -1.89 -2.09 33.36
N ILE A 17 -1.75 -3.41 33.39
CA ILE A 17 -0.79 -4.13 34.24
C ILE A 17 0.45 -4.44 33.42
N LEU A 18 1.62 -4.05 33.93
CA LEU A 18 2.92 -4.41 33.34
C LEU A 18 3.29 -5.86 33.71
N ARG A 19 3.79 -6.60 32.74
CA ARG A 19 4.25 -7.99 32.85
C ARG A 19 5.68 -8.08 32.34
N GLN A 20 6.46 -9.01 32.89
CA GLN A 20 7.75 -9.35 32.30
C GLN A 20 7.50 -10.15 31.01
N PRO A 21 8.02 -9.69 29.85
CA PRO A 21 7.96 -10.46 28.62
C PRO A 21 8.70 -11.77 28.81
N ARG A 22 8.06 -12.89 28.46
CA ARG A 22 8.68 -14.22 28.49
C ARG A 22 8.01 -15.15 27.50
N VAL A 23 8.73 -16.18 27.10
CA VAL A 23 8.18 -17.26 26.28
C VAL A 23 7.31 -18.16 27.17
N LEU A 24 6.08 -18.43 26.72
CA LEU A 24 5.14 -19.34 27.35
C LEU A 24 5.27 -20.74 26.76
N SER A 25 5.10 -21.75 27.60
CA SER A 25 4.76 -23.09 27.15
C SER A 25 3.30 -23.17 26.68
N PRO A 26 2.91 -24.15 25.84
CA PRO A 26 1.50 -24.36 25.46
C PRO A 26 0.57 -24.51 26.66
N ARG A 27 1.04 -25.14 27.74
CA ARG A 27 0.27 -25.28 28.99
C ARG A 27 0.02 -23.92 29.66
N GLU A 28 1.01 -23.03 29.66
CA GLU A 28 0.86 -21.68 30.22
C GLU A 28 -0.03 -20.79 29.35
N PHE A 29 0.06 -20.91 28.02
CA PHE A 29 -0.84 -20.22 27.08
C PHE A 29 -2.30 -20.63 27.32
N ASN A 30 -2.56 -21.92 27.44
CA ASN A 30 -3.91 -22.44 27.72
C ASN A 30 -4.39 -22.17 29.15
N ALA A 31 -3.51 -21.74 30.06
CA ALA A 31 -3.89 -21.28 31.40
C ALA A 31 -4.29 -19.79 31.43
N LEU A 32 -4.10 -19.03 30.35
CA LEU A 32 -4.58 -17.66 30.22
C LEU A 32 -6.12 -17.60 30.23
N THR A 33 -6.70 -16.41 30.36
CA THR A 33 -8.13 -16.22 30.12
C THR A 33 -8.45 -16.25 28.62
N PHE A 34 -9.70 -16.55 28.26
CA PHE A 34 -10.16 -16.52 26.86
C PHE A 34 -9.83 -15.17 26.19
N ALA A 35 -10.15 -14.06 26.85
CA ALA A 35 -9.88 -12.72 26.34
C ALA A 35 -8.37 -12.45 26.11
N GLU A 36 -7.49 -12.99 26.95
CA GLU A 36 -6.04 -12.87 26.75
C GLU A 36 -5.57 -13.69 25.54
N ARG A 37 -6.06 -14.92 25.38
CA ARG A 37 -5.73 -15.73 24.20
C ARG A 37 -6.24 -15.06 22.93
N LEU A 38 -7.48 -14.58 22.93
CA LEU A 38 -8.08 -13.91 21.78
C LEU A 38 -7.30 -12.65 21.37
N ASP A 39 -6.89 -11.84 22.34
CA ASP A 39 -6.08 -10.64 22.06
C ASP A 39 -4.69 -10.99 21.52
N MET A 40 -4.03 -12.03 22.06
CA MET A 40 -2.76 -12.56 21.54
C MET A 40 -2.89 -13.07 20.11
N VAL A 41 -3.93 -13.87 19.83
CA VAL A 41 -4.21 -14.42 18.50
C VAL A 41 -4.47 -13.28 17.52
N ARG A 42 -5.31 -12.30 17.88
CA ARG A 42 -5.68 -11.15 17.05
C ARG A 42 -4.45 -10.33 16.61
N GLN A 43 -3.52 -10.07 17.52
CA GLN A 43 -2.36 -9.21 17.24
C GLN A 43 -1.22 -9.94 16.51
N ALA A 44 -1.26 -11.27 16.44
CA ALA A 44 -0.21 -12.06 15.82
C ALA A 44 -0.22 -11.96 14.28
N PRO A 45 0.95 -11.95 13.62
CA PRO A 45 1.07 -12.16 12.17
C PRO A 45 0.49 -13.52 11.74
N ALA A 46 0.10 -13.69 10.48
CA ALA A 46 -0.66 -14.86 10.01
C ALA A 46 -0.11 -16.23 10.45
N ARG A 47 1.19 -16.50 10.24
CA ARG A 47 1.81 -17.78 10.64
C ARG A 47 1.79 -18.01 12.15
N GLU A 48 2.03 -16.97 12.93
CA GLU A 48 2.01 -17.06 14.40
C GLU A 48 0.57 -17.16 14.92
N LYS A 49 -0.36 -16.41 14.32
CA LYS A 49 -1.80 -16.48 14.60
C LYS A 49 -2.33 -17.89 14.42
N TYR A 50 -2.02 -18.53 13.29
CA TYR A 50 -2.40 -19.91 13.03
C TYR A 50 -1.80 -20.88 14.04
N ALA A 51 -0.50 -20.73 14.35
CA ALA A 51 0.15 -21.55 15.37
C ALA A 51 -0.53 -21.39 16.75
N LEU A 52 -0.89 -20.18 17.16
CA LEU A 52 -1.61 -19.93 18.42
C LEU A 52 -3.01 -20.54 18.43
N LEU A 53 -3.72 -20.49 17.28
CA LEU A 53 -5.05 -21.09 17.13
C LEU A 53 -4.99 -22.61 17.31
N ILE A 54 -4.07 -23.31 16.63
CA ILE A 54 -3.96 -24.77 16.72
C ILE A 54 -3.51 -25.24 18.11
N GLU A 55 -2.73 -24.43 18.83
CA GLU A 55 -2.32 -24.72 20.21
C GLU A 55 -3.45 -24.47 21.24
N ALA A 56 -4.52 -23.76 20.87
CA ALA A 56 -5.57 -23.38 21.79
C ALA A 56 -6.54 -24.54 22.08
N VAL A 57 -6.79 -24.81 23.36
CA VAL A 57 -7.78 -25.81 23.81
C VAL A 57 -9.21 -25.45 23.43
N ASP A 58 -9.45 -24.18 23.12
CA ASP A 58 -10.74 -23.57 22.80
C ASP A 58 -10.76 -22.99 21.38
N LEU A 59 -10.07 -23.65 20.43
CA LEU A 59 -9.97 -23.26 19.02
C LEU A 59 -11.32 -22.84 18.43
N GLU A 60 -12.37 -23.67 18.54
CA GLU A 60 -13.69 -23.38 17.97
C GLU A 60 -14.28 -22.05 18.48
N ALA A 61 -14.22 -21.83 19.80
CA ALA A 61 -14.70 -20.58 20.41
C ALA A 61 -13.85 -19.36 20.01
N LEU A 62 -12.54 -19.54 19.80
CA LEU A 62 -11.66 -18.48 19.28
C LEU A 62 -11.96 -18.14 17.83
N ILE A 63 -12.20 -19.15 16.97
CA ILE A 63 -12.62 -18.93 15.58
C ILE A 63 -13.93 -18.16 15.55
N GLU A 64 -14.93 -18.59 16.33
CA GLU A 64 -16.23 -17.90 16.40
C GLU A 64 -16.10 -16.42 16.84
N ALA A 65 -15.23 -16.14 17.83
CA ALA A 65 -15.04 -14.79 18.36
C ALA A 65 -14.14 -13.89 17.50
N LEU A 66 -13.39 -14.44 16.55
CA LEU A 66 -12.51 -13.65 15.69
C LEU A 66 -13.31 -12.89 14.62
N PRO A 67 -12.93 -11.63 14.32
CA PRO A 67 -13.54 -10.88 13.23
C PRO A 67 -13.36 -11.58 11.88
N ALA A 68 -14.40 -11.58 11.05
CA ALA A 68 -14.38 -12.31 9.79
C ALA A 68 -13.28 -11.84 8.83
N GLN A 69 -13.03 -10.53 8.73
CA GLN A 69 -11.92 -10.00 7.93
C GLN A 69 -10.56 -10.56 8.37
N GLU A 70 -10.36 -10.80 9.66
CA GLU A 70 -9.12 -11.34 10.21
C GLU A 70 -8.89 -12.79 9.75
N LEU A 71 -9.93 -13.62 9.82
CA LEU A 71 -9.89 -15.01 9.37
C LEU A 71 -9.75 -15.10 7.86
N TYR A 72 -10.44 -14.24 7.11
CA TYR A 72 -10.32 -14.16 5.67
C TYR A 72 -8.87 -13.88 5.26
N LEU A 73 -8.25 -12.83 5.82
CA LEU A 73 -6.86 -12.47 5.52
C LEU A 73 -5.89 -13.59 5.91
N LEU A 74 -6.13 -14.28 7.03
CA LEU A 74 -5.33 -15.45 7.43
C LEU A 74 -5.37 -16.56 6.37
N VAL A 75 -6.56 -16.90 5.88
CA VAL A 75 -6.76 -17.92 4.85
C VAL A 75 -6.12 -17.50 3.52
N GLN A 76 -6.20 -16.22 3.14
CA GLN A 76 -5.57 -15.71 1.92
C GLN A 76 -4.04 -15.68 2.02
N GLU A 77 -3.48 -15.27 3.16
CA GLU A 77 -2.02 -15.15 3.34
C GLU A 77 -1.32 -16.51 3.42
N LEU A 78 -1.93 -17.49 4.07
CA LEU A 78 -1.34 -18.84 4.20
C LEU A 78 -1.78 -19.78 3.09
N GLY A 79 -2.95 -19.55 2.48
CA GLY A 79 -3.58 -20.48 1.56
C GLY A 79 -4.47 -21.49 2.30
N PRO A 80 -5.65 -21.84 1.76
CA PRO A 80 -6.63 -22.69 2.45
C PRO A 80 -6.11 -24.10 2.77
N GLU A 81 -5.21 -24.64 1.93
CA GLU A 81 -4.60 -25.97 2.12
C GLU A 81 -3.66 -26.03 3.32
N ASP A 82 -3.07 -24.89 3.70
CA ASP A 82 -2.12 -24.78 4.81
C ASP A 82 -2.82 -24.47 6.15
N VAL A 83 -4.15 -24.26 6.14
CA VAL A 83 -4.99 -23.99 7.32
C VAL A 83 -6.28 -24.84 7.37
N PRO A 84 -6.19 -26.19 7.21
CA PRO A 84 -7.36 -27.04 7.01
C PRO A 84 -8.35 -27.06 8.20
N GLU A 85 -7.91 -26.72 9.41
CA GLU A 85 -8.74 -26.68 10.62
C GLU A 85 -9.64 -25.44 10.70
N ILE A 86 -9.37 -24.40 9.90
CA ILE A 86 -10.08 -23.10 10.02
C ILE A 86 -11.46 -23.16 9.35
N LEU A 87 -11.52 -23.54 8.08
CA LEU A 87 -12.77 -23.54 7.30
C LEU A 87 -13.89 -24.45 7.87
N PRO A 88 -13.60 -25.63 8.45
CA PRO A 88 -14.63 -26.41 9.13
C PRO A 88 -15.27 -25.69 10.32
N LEU A 89 -14.61 -24.70 10.92
CA LEU A 89 -15.06 -24.01 12.13
C LEU A 89 -15.68 -22.63 11.87
N VAL A 90 -15.49 -22.03 10.68
CA VAL A 90 -16.05 -20.69 10.41
C VAL A 90 -17.59 -20.67 10.48
N THR A 91 -18.16 -19.61 11.04
CA THR A 91 -19.62 -19.43 11.10
C THR A 91 -20.19 -19.03 9.74
N ALA A 92 -21.51 -19.12 9.58
CA ALA A 92 -22.18 -18.65 8.36
C ALA A 92 -21.99 -17.15 8.15
N ALA A 93 -22.06 -16.34 9.23
CA ALA A 93 -21.79 -14.91 9.16
C ALA A 93 -20.36 -14.61 8.70
N GLN A 94 -19.36 -15.34 9.20
CA GLN A 94 -17.97 -15.19 8.75
C GLN A 94 -17.82 -15.58 7.27
N MET A 95 -18.41 -16.70 6.86
CA MET A 95 -18.41 -17.13 5.46
C MET A 95 -19.10 -16.09 4.54
N THR A 96 -20.21 -15.49 4.97
CA THR A 96 -20.86 -14.40 4.21
C THR A 96 -19.90 -13.24 3.97
N ILE A 97 -19.12 -12.83 4.98
CA ILE A 97 -18.12 -11.78 4.81
C ILE A 97 -16.97 -12.22 3.88
N PHE A 98 -16.58 -13.50 3.88
CA PHE A 98 -15.56 -13.98 2.93
C PHE A 98 -16.06 -13.83 1.48
N LEU A 99 -17.32 -14.18 1.23
CA LEU A 99 -17.97 -14.00 -0.07
C LEU A 99 -18.10 -12.51 -0.41
N ASP A 100 -18.48 -11.65 0.54
CA ASP A 100 -18.60 -10.20 0.34
C ASP A 100 -17.26 -9.55 -0.04
N LEU A 101 -16.14 -10.04 0.51
CA LEU A 101 -14.79 -9.54 0.24
C LEU A 101 -14.19 -10.06 -1.07
N ASP A 102 -14.44 -11.31 -1.45
CA ASP A 102 -13.73 -11.99 -2.55
C ASP A 102 -14.55 -12.17 -3.83
N CYS A 103 -15.88 -12.30 -3.71
CA CYS A 103 -16.74 -12.70 -4.83
C CYS A 103 -17.30 -11.52 -5.64
N TRP A 104 -16.80 -10.30 -5.47
CA TRP A 104 -17.38 -9.11 -6.09
C TRP A 104 -16.32 -8.23 -6.76
N ARG A 105 -16.66 -7.65 -7.92
CA ARG A 105 -15.95 -6.51 -8.52
C ARG A 105 -16.97 -5.40 -8.76
N GLY A 106 -16.89 -4.34 -7.96
CA GLY A 106 -17.96 -3.35 -7.90
C GLY A 106 -19.26 -3.99 -7.44
N ASP A 107 -20.30 -3.85 -8.25
CA ASP A 107 -21.65 -4.40 -8.08
C ASP A 107 -21.88 -5.73 -8.79
N GLN A 108 -20.83 -6.35 -9.35
CA GLN A 108 -20.97 -7.59 -10.10
C GLN A 108 -20.32 -8.78 -9.38
N MET A 109 -21.08 -9.86 -9.25
CA MET A 109 -20.58 -11.11 -8.68
C MET A 109 -19.64 -11.86 -9.65
N GLN A 110 -18.51 -12.33 -9.11
CA GLN A 110 -17.42 -12.97 -9.85
C GLN A 110 -17.45 -14.49 -9.70
N ILE A 111 -17.87 -15.17 -10.77
CA ILE A 111 -18.09 -16.63 -10.78
C ILE A 111 -16.84 -17.47 -10.44
N PRO A 112 -15.64 -17.15 -10.94
CA PRO A 112 -14.45 -17.92 -10.56
C PRO A 112 -14.17 -17.93 -9.05
N ALA A 113 -14.43 -16.82 -8.36
CA ALA A 113 -14.28 -16.73 -6.91
C ALA A 113 -15.39 -17.49 -6.17
N VAL A 114 -16.64 -17.36 -6.64
CA VAL A 114 -17.79 -18.13 -6.12
C VAL A 114 -17.52 -19.63 -6.18
N LEU A 115 -17.02 -20.14 -7.32
CA LEU A 115 -16.72 -21.57 -7.49
C LEU A 115 -15.59 -22.05 -6.59
N ARG A 116 -14.56 -21.23 -6.38
CA ARG A 116 -13.48 -21.52 -5.42
C ARG A 116 -14.04 -21.69 -4.01
N TRP A 117 -14.82 -20.72 -3.51
CA TRP A 117 -15.39 -20.79 -2.17
C TRP A 117 -16.40 -21.93 -2.01
N LEU A 118 -17.18 -22.21 -3.04
CA LEU A 118 -18.09 -23.36 -3.04
C LEU A 118 -17.32 -24.69 -2.97
N ALA A 119 -16.22 -24.83 -3.72
CA ALA A 119 -15.38 -26.02 -3.65
C ALA A 119 -14.79 -26.21 -2.26
N LEU A 120 -14.20 -25.16 -1.68
CA LEU A 120 -13.64 -25.18 -0.34
C LEU A 120 -14.69 -25.53 0.72
N LEU A 121 -15.90 -24.98 0.62
CA LEU A 121 -17.00 -25.31 1.53
C LEU A 121 -17.40 -26.78 1.41
N LEU A 122 -17.55 -27.31 0.20
CA LEU A 122 -17.91 -28.71 -0.01
C LEU A 122 -16.85 -29.69 0.50
N GLU A 123 -15.58 -29.31 0.45
CA GLU A 123 -14.47 -30.10 1.02
C GLU A 123 -14.52 -30.20 2.54
N THR A 124 -15.18 -29.26 3.23
CA THR A 124 -15.42 -29.36 4.69
C THR A 124 -16.44 -30.44 5.07
N GLY A 125 -17.18 -30.98 4.11
CA GLY A 125 -18.17 -32.04 4.29
C GLY A 125 -19.64 -31.57 4.26
N GLU A 126 -20.56 -32.52 4.12
CA GLU A 126 -21.99 -32.24 3.91
C GLU A 126 -22.63 -31.51 5.09
N GLU A 127 -22.31 -31.91 6.33
CA GLU A 127 -22.90 -31.32 7.54
C GLU A 127 -22.57 -29.83 7.66
N LYS A 128 -21.30 -29.47 7.45
CA LYS A 128 -20.85 -28.07 7.50
C LYS A 128 -21.41 -27.26 6.32
N THR A 129 -21.38 -27.82 5.12
CA THR A 129 -22.00 -27.20 3.93
C THR A 129 -23.46 -26.86 4.19
N LEU A 130 -24.22 -27.81 4.75
CA LEU A 130 -25.63 -27.62 5.06
C LEU A 130 -25.85 -26.57 6.16
N ALA A 131 -25.04 -26.58 7.22
CA ALA A 131 -25.12 -25.60 8.30
C ALA A 131 -24.90 -24.18 7.76
N ILE A 132 -23.87 -23.98 6.93
CA ILE A 132 -23.61 -22.69 6.29
C ILE A 132 -24.74 -22.29 5.35
N ALA A 133 -25.24 -23.21 4.51
CA ALA A 133 -26.29 -22.92 3.55
C ALA A 133 -27.63 -22.52 4.20
N ARG A 134 -27.91 -23.01 5.42
CA ARG A 134 -29.13 -22.65 6.18
C ARG A 134 -29.13 -21.22 6.69
N ASP A 135 -27.95 -20.72 7.05
CA ASP A 135 -27.80 -19.46 7.77
C ASP A 135 -27.29 -18.31 6.89
N ILE A 136 -26.76 -18.61 5.70
CA ILE A 136 -26.50 -17.61 4.66
C ILE A 136 -27.83 -17.06 4.11
N ASP A 137 -27.81 -15.78 3.73
CA ASP A 137 -28.92 -15.15 3.02
C ASP A 137 -29.36 -15.97 1.78
N PRO A 138 -30.63 -16.40 1.69
CA PRO A 138 -31.09 -17.20 0.57
C PRO A 138 -30.94 -16.51 -0.79
N GLY A 139 -31.02 -15.17 -0.83
CA GLY A 139 -30.79 -14.37 -2.04
C GLY A 139 -29.36 -14.48 -2.54
N MET A 140 -28.36 -14.46 -1.64
CA MET A 140 -26.95 -14.71 -1.99
C MET A 140 -26.77 -16.09 -2.65
N LEU A 141 -27.32 -17.15 -2.06
CA LEU A 141 -27.23 -18.50 -2.63
C LEU A 141 -27.98 -18.61 -3.97
N ALA A 142 -29.16 -18.00 -4.08
CA ALA A 142 -29.93 -17.94 -5.31
C ALA A 142 -29.17 -17.19 -6.41
N LEU A 143 -28.55 -16.05 -6.12
CA LEU A 143 -27.73 -15.29 -7.07
C LEU A 143 -26.50 -16.09 -7.54
N MET A 144 -25.76 -16.72 -6.61
CA MET A 144 -24.63 -17.59 -6.94
C MET A 144 -25.05 -18.71 -7.90
N LEU A 145 -26.17 -19.38 -7.62
CA LEU A 145 -26.69 -20.45 -8.47
C LEU A 145 -27.28 -19.95 -9.78
N ARG A 146 -27.98 -18.81 -9.78
CA ARG A 146 -28.57 -18.19 -10.99
C ARG A 146 -27.52 -17.88 -12.05
N LYS A 147 -26.32 -17.46 -11.64
CA LYS A 147 -25.20 -17.22 -12.55
C LYS A 147 -24.48 -18.51 -12.99
N LEU A 148 -24.80 -19.67 -12.42
CA LEU A 148 -24.18 -20.98 -12.71
C LEU A 148 -25.11 -21.95 -13.44
N VAL A 149 -26.42 -21.85 -13.20
CA VAL A 149 -27.43 -22.76 -13.76
C VAL A 149 -28.68 -22.00 -14.20
N ARG A 150 -29.34 -22.53 -15.22
CA ARG A 150 -30.67 -22.12 -15.67
C ARG A 150 -31.64 -23.26 -15.45
N VAL A 151 -32.78 -22.98 -14.82
CA VAL A 151 -33.89 -23.94 -14.72
C VAL A 151 -34.66 -23.91 -16.04
N VAL A 152 -34.60 -24.99 -16.80
CA VAL A 152 -35.24 -25.12 -18.12
C VAL A 152 -36.70 -25.55 -17.95
N HIS A 153 -36.93 -26.55 -17.11
CA HIS A 153 -38.25 -27.09 -16.79
C HIS A 153 -38.42 -27.32 -15.29
N GLY A 154 -39.65 -27.13 -14.82
CA GLY A 154 -40.07 -27.45 -13.47
C GLY A 154 -40.93 -28.72 -13.41
N PRO A 155 -41.26 -29.19 -12.18
CA PRO A 155 -42.04 -30.40 -12.00
C PRO A 155 -43.43 -30.35 -12.64
N GLU A 156 -44.01 -29.15 -12.81
CA GLU A 156 -45.31 -28.95 -13.47
C GLU A 156 -45.29 -29.12 -14.99
N ASP A 157 -44.11 -29.10 -15.61
CA ASP A 157 -43.94 -29.34 -17.05
C ASP A 157 -44.02 -30.85 -17.38
N ILE A 158 -44.13 -31.72 -16.36
CA ILE A 158 -44.23 -33.17 -16.49
C ILE A 158 -45.71 -33.60 -16.39
N ASP A 159 -46.34 -33.85 -17.53
CA ASP A 159 -47.78 -34.20 -17.63
C ASP A 159 -48.15 -35.54 -16.95
N ASP A 160 -47.25 -36.53 -17.00
CA ASP A 160 -47.50 -37.86 -16.44
C ASP A 160 -47.21 -37.87 -14.92
N GLU A 161 -48.22 -38.26 -14.13
CA GLU A 161 -48.17 -38.18 -12.67
C GLU A 161 -47.14 -39.13 -12.05
N ASP A 162 -46.98 -40.34 -12.60
CA ASP A 162 -46.01 -41.32 -12.10
C ASP A 162 -44.58 -40.90 -12.46
N LEU A 163 -44.37 -40.38 -13.68
CA LEU A 163 -43.08 -39.81 -14.10
C LEU A 163 -42.71 -38.58 -13.29
N ARG A 164 -43.67 -37.70 -13.01
CA ARG A 164 -43.47 -36.51 -12.18
C ARG A 164 -43.09 -36.87 -10.75
N ALA A 165 -43.81 -37.81 -10.13
CA ALA A 165 -43.48 -38.28 -8.78
C ALA A 165 -42.06 -38.89 -8.71
N SER A 166 -41.67 -39.65 -9.75
CA SER A 166 -40.33 -40.22 -9.89
C SER A 166 -39.24 -39.14 -10.06
N ALA A 167 -39.50 -38.13 -10.89
CA ALA A 167 -38.58 -37.01 -11.09
C ALA A 167 -38.43 -36.18 -9.80
N VAL A 168 -39.53 -35.82 -9.13
CA VAL A 168 -39.52 -35.09 -7.85
C VAL A 168 -38.67 -35.80 -6.81
N PHE A 169 -38.77 -37.12 -6.71
CA PHE A 169 -37.93 -37.90 -5.79
C PHE A 169 -36.45 -37.90 -6.18
N ARG A 170 -36.13 -37.89 -7.49
CA ARG A 170 -34.75 -37.98 -7.99
C ARG A 170 -33.98 -36.66 -7.91
N ASP A 171 -34.60 -35.57 -8.34
CA ASP A 171 -33.95 -34.26 -8.56
C ASP A 171 -34.87 -33.07 -8.27
N GLY A 172 -35.95 -33.28 -7.50
CA GLY A 172 -36.96 -32.25 -7.26
C GLY A 172 -37.87 -32.00 -8.46
N GLY A 173 -37.67 -32.71 -9.58
CA GLY A 173 -38.45 -32.55 -10.80
C GLY A 173 -38.00 -31.37 -11.67
N TYR A 174 -36.80 -30.85 -11.42
CA TYR A 174 -36.24 -29.73 -12.15
C TYR A 174 -35.22 -30.19 -13.20
N GLU A 175 -35.34 -29.67 -14.42
CA GLU A 175 -34.32 -29.82 -15.45
C GLU A 175 -33.39 -28.60 -15.45
N LEU A 176 -32.09 -28.85 -15.25
CA LEU A 176 -31.08 -27.81 -15.10
C LEU A 176 -30.11 -27.80 -16.28
N GLU A 177 -29.96 -26.63 -16.91
CA GLU A 177 -28.87 -26.32 -17.83
C GLU A 177 -27.72 -25.67 -17.04
N TYR A 178 -26.52 -26.27 -17.08
CA TYR A 178 -25.33 -25.71 -16.44
C TYR A 178 -24.64 -24.73 -17.38
N LEU A 179 -24.60 -23.46 -16.98
CA LEU A 179 -24.00 -22.38 -17.76
C LEU A 179 -22.47 -22.46 -17.80
N GLU A 180 -21.86 -23.03 -16.75
CA GLU A 180 -20.43 -23.34 -16.68
C GLU A 180 -20.23 -24.87 -16.52
N PRO A 181 -19.83 -25.59 -17.58
CA PRO A 181 -19.68 -27.04 -17.53
C PRO A 181 -18.73 -27.54 -16.45
N LYS A 182 -17.67 -26.77 -16.12
CA LYS A 182 -16.72 -27.15 -15.06
C LYS A 182 -17.33 -27.06 -13.67
N ALA A 183 -18.35 -26.23 -13.49
CA ALA A 183 -19.05 -26.05 -12.21
C ALA A 183 -20.12 -27.11 -11.95
N ALA A 184 -20.55 -27.86 -12.98
CA ALA A 184 -21.72 -28.72 -12.92
C ALA A 184 -21.68 -29.73 -11.77
N ARG A 185 -20.52 -30.36 -11.53
CA ARG A 185 -20.35 -31.31 -10.43
C ARG A 185 -20.47 -30.63 -9.06
N LEU A 186 -19.89 -29.46 -8.87
CA LEU A 186 -19.94 -28.72 -7.60
C LEU A 186 -21.38 -28.31 -7.28
N VAL A 187 -22.06 -27.70 -8.27
CA VAL A 187 -23.45 -27.27 -8.13
C VAL A 187 -24.38 -28.45 -7.87
N ALA A 188 -24.24 -29.53 -8.64
CA ALA A 188 -25.04 -30.75 -8.43
C ALA A 188 -24.82 -31.36 -7.03
N THR A 189 -23.59 -31.28 -6.50
CA THR A 189 -23.27 -31.76 -5.16
C THR A 189 -23.98 -30.91 -4.11
N LEU A 190 -23.89 -29.58 -4.18
CA LEU A 190 -24.58 -28.67 -3.27
C LEU A 190 -26.10 -28.89 -3.31
N LEU A 191 -26.70 -28.88 -4.50
CA LEU A 191 -28.13 -29.10 -4.68
C LEU A 191 -28.57 -30.47 -4.15
N GLY A 192 -27.76 -31.51 -4.37
CA GLY A 192 -28.00 -32.84 -3.82
C GLY A 192 -27.98 -32.88 -2.29
N ILE A 193 -27.06 -32.15 -1.65
CA ILE A 193 -27.00 -32.03 -0.18
C ILE A 193 -28.28 -31.35 0.32
N LEU A 194 -28.66 -30.21 -0.27
CA LEU A 194 -29.86 -29.48 0.11
C LEU A 194 -31.11 -30.33 -0.07
N MET A 195 -31.26 -31.01 -1.21
CA MET A 195 -32.42 -31.85 -1.49
C MET A 195 -32.55 -33.02 -0.51
N ARG A 196 -31.43 -33.65 -0.11
CA ARG A 196 -31.46 -34.79 0.83
C ARG A 196 -31.75 -34.38 2.26
N HIS A 197 -31.17 -33.28 2.71
CA HIS A 197 -31.12 -32.92 4.13
C HIS A 197 -31.96 -31.70 4.52
N ASP A 198 -32.35 -30.88 3.55
CA ASP A 198 -33.26 -29.73 3.72
C ASP A 198 -34.07 -29.42 2.44
N PRO A 199 -35.02 -30.31 2.06
CA PRO A 199 -35.84 -30.10 0.87
C PRO A 199 -36.55 -28.73 0.82
N PRO A 200 -37.09 -28.17 1.92
CA PRO A 200 -37.70 -26.83 1.88
C PRO A 200 -36.73 -25.73 1.45
N LEU A 201 -35.48 -25.75 1.94
CA LEU A 201 -34.45 -24.80 1.51
C LEU A 201 -34.08 -25.01 0.04
N PHE A 202 -33.88 -26.26 -0.40
CA PHE A 202 -33.66 -26.58 -1.81
C PHE A 202 -34.72 -25.96 -2.73
N HIS A 203 -36.01 -26.18 -2.41
CA HIS A 203 -37.11 -25.64 -3.23
C HIS A 203 -37.14 -24.11 -3.22
N ARG A 204 -36.91 -23.47 -2.06
CA ARG A 204 -36.84 -22.01 -1.99
C ARG A 204 -35.76 -21.46 -2.91
N ILE A 205 -34.56 -22.04 -2.86
CA ILE A 205 -33.42 -21.59 -3.66
C ILE A 205 -33.65 -21.83 -5.15
N ILE A 206 -34.10 -23.03 -5.55
CA ILE A 206 -34.28 -23.35 -6.97
C ILE A 206 -35.44 -22.58 -7.61
N GLU A 207 -36.51 -22.30 -6.87
CA GLU A 207 -37.60 -21.43 -7.33
C GLU A 207 -37.14 -19.97 -7.45
N GLY A 208 -36.30 -19.48 -6.53
CA GLY A 208 -35.66 -18.17 -6.67
C GLY A 208 -34.80 -18.10 -7.95
N VAL A 209 -33.97 -19.12 -8.16
CA VAL A 209 -33.18 -19.27 -9.40
C VAL A 209 -34.05 -19.37 -10.64
N ARG A 210 -35.30 -19.83 -10.56
CA ARG A 210 -36.21 -19.95 -11.71
C ARG A 210 -36.91 -18.63 -12.02
N TRP A 211 -37.53 -18.03 -11.01
CA TRP A 211 -38.50 -16.95 -11.20
C TRP A 211 -37.94 -15.55 -11.03
N GLU A 212 -36.88 -15.39 -10.24
CA GLU A 212 -36.35 -14.05 -9.97
C GLU A 212 -35.51 -13.53 -11.14
N LEU A 213 -35.55 -12.21 -11.32
CA LEU A 213 -34.72 -11.53 -12.31
C LEU A 213 -33.31 -11.38 -11.74
N GLU A 214 -32.31 -11.79 -12.51
CA GLU A 214 -30.90 -11.74 -12.07
C GLU A 214 -30.49 -10.33 -11.62
N ALA A 215 -30.91 -9.29 -12.34
CA ALA A 215 -30.58 -7.91 -11.99
C ALA A 215 -31.18 -7.46 -10.64
N MET A 216 -32.39 -7.93 -10.31
CA MET A 216 -33.04 -7.62 -9.03
C MET A 216 -32.35 -8.35 -7.89
N LEU A 217 -32.05 -9.64 -8.09
CA LEU A 217 -31.26 -10.44 -7.15
C LEU A 217 -29.88 -9.81 -6.89
N GLU A 218 -29.19 -9.34 -7.93
CA GLU A 218 -27.87 -8.75 -7.81
C GLU A 218 -27.91 -7.42 -7.04
N GLU A 219 -28.92 -6.58 -7.29
CA GLU A 219 -29.15 -5.33 -6.54
C GLU A 219 -29.44 -5.59 -5.05
N ASP A 220 -30.39 -6.46 -4.73
CA ASP A 220 -30.78 -6.77 -3.34
C ASP A 220 -29.59 -7.34 -2.54
N VAL A 221 -28.84 -8.27 -3.13
CA VAL A 221 -27.67 -8.87 -2.48
C VAL A 221 -26.53 -7.85 -2.34
N TYR A 222 -26.35 -6.98 -3.35
CA TYR A 222 -25.33 -5.93 -3.30
C TYR A 222 -25.63 -4.88 -2.22
N GLU A 223 -26.88 -4.46 -2.03
CA GLU A 223 -27.27 -3.54 -0.96
C GLU A 223 -27.02 -4.17 0.42
N ALA A 224 -27.44 -5.42 0.61
CA ALA A 224 -27.21 -6.14 1.86
C ALA A 224 -25.70 -6.31 2.14
N ARG A 225 -24.91 -6.63 1.12
CA ARG A 225 -23.44 -6.65 1.19
C ARG A 225 -22.86 -5.30 1.60
N SER A 226 -23.33 -4.22 0.98
CA SER A 226 -22.83 -2.87 1.25
C SER A 226 -23.05 -2.46 2.71
N MET A 227 -24.20 -2.84 3.29
CA MET A 227 -24.47 -2.63 4.72
C MET A 227 -23.56 -3.46 5.62
N ARG A 228 -23.37 -4.75 5.33
CA ARG A 228 -22.45 -5.61 6.11
C ARG A 228 -21.01 -5.14 6.04
N LEU A 229 -20.54 -4.72 4.85
CA LEU A 229 -19.20 -4.18 4.67
C LEU A 229 -19.03 -2.84 5.41
N LEU A 230 -20.06 -1.99 5.45
CA LEU A 230 -20.05 -0.77 6.26
C LEU A 230 -19.88 -1.08 7.75
N ASP A 231 -20.55 -2.12 8.27
CA ASP A 231 -20.37 -2.59 9.64
C ASP A 231 -18.96 -3.13 9.91
N GLN A 232 -18.28 -3.65 8.87
CA GLN A 232 -16.86 -4.03 8.92
C GLN A 232 -15.90 -2.84 8.69
N GLY A 233 -16.41 -1.61 8.61
CA GLY A 233 -15.60 -0.40 8.42
C GLY A 233 -15.17 -0.15 6.96
N PHE A 234 -15.76 -0.83 5.99
CA PHE A 234 -15.57 -0.54 4.57
C PHE A 234 -16.61 0.49 4.10
N PRO A 235 -16.20 1.72 3.76
CA PRO A 235 -17.12 2.73 3.26
C PRO A 235 -17.55 2.46 1.82
N ASP A 236 -18.63 3.14 1.41
CA ASP A 236 -19.06 3.22 0.01
C ASP A 236 -17.90 3.72 -0.90
N PRO A 237 -17.49 2.95 -1.93
CA PRO A 237 -16.43 3.34 -2.87
C PRO A 237 -16.65 4.69 -3.57
N GLN A 238 -17.89 5.17 -3.67
CA GLN A 238 -18.16 6.50 -4.22
C GLN A 238 -17.78 7.64 -3.27
N ARG A 239 -17.64 7.36 -1.97
CA ARG A 239 -17.40 8.34 -0.90
C ARG A 239 -15.96 8.37 -0.37
N VAL A 240 -15.05 7.57 -0.93
CA VAL A 240 -13.67 7.46 -0.39
C VAL A 240 -12.70 8.50 -0.93
N ARG A 241 -13.03 9.19 -2.04
CA ARG A 241 -12.12 10.15 -2.70
C ARG A 241 -11.61 11.26 -1.78
N GLU A 242 -12.40 11.62 -0.77
CA GLU A 242 -12.07 12.67 0.18
C GLU A 242 -10.86 12.34 1.06
N ILE A 243 -10.51 11.05 1.23
CA ILE A 243 -9.39 10.66 2.11
C ILE A 243 -8.02 11.14 1.58
N PHE A 244 -7.88 11.32 0.27
CA PHE A 244 -6.67 11.87 -0.36
C PHE A 244 -6.85 13.34 -0.78
N SER A 245 -7.89 14.01 -0.28
CA SER A 245 -8.09 15.44 -0.50
C SER A 245 -7.14 16.29 0.35
N TRP A 246 -6.86 17.51 -0.12
CA TRP A 246 -6.03 18.46 0.61
C TRP A 246 -6.69 18.86 1.93
N LEU A 247 -6.02 18.56 3.04
CA LEU A 247 -6.22 19.19 4.35
C LEU A 247 -4.93 19.95 4.66
N ASP A 248 -5.03 21.26 4.91
CA ASP A 248 -3.84 22.10 5.13
C ASP A 248 -3.23 21.84 6.51
N PRO A 249 -2.02 21.24 6.60
CA PRO A 249 -1.43 20.83 7.86
C PRO A 249 -1.21 21.97 8.87
N ASP A 250 -0.88 23.18 8.41
CA ASP A 250 -0.60 24.30 9.35
C ASP A 250 -1.90 24.87 9.94
N SER A 251 -3.03 24.70 9.24
CA SER A 251 -4.34 25.19 9.68
C SER A 251 -5.08 24.18 10.57
N TYR A 252 -4.81 22.89 10.35
CA TYR A 252 -5.44 21.82 11.11
C TYR A 252 -4.91 21.80 12.54
N LYS A 253 -5.83 21.77 13.50
CA LYS A 253 -5.52 21.75 14.92
C LYS A 253 -6.09 20.47 15.52
N PRO A 254 -5.25 19.44 15.75
CA PRO A 254 -5.69 18.25 16.44
C PRO A 254 -6.30 18.63 17.79
N LEU A 255 -7.37 17.94 18.19
CA LEU A 255 -8.11 18.16 19.44
C LEU A 255 -8.92 19.48 19.51
N ALA A 256 -9.01 20.24 18.43
CA ALA A 256 -9.86 21.45 18.40
C ALA A 256 -11.35 21.09 18.52
N GLU A 257 -11.75 19.98 17.90
CA GLU A 257 -13.11 19.44 17.99
C GLU A 257 -13.14 18.23 18.92
N LYS A 258 -14.26 18.09 19.63
CA LYS A 258 -14.48 16.92 20.48
C LYS A 258 -14.84 15.74 19.58
N LYS A 259 -13.91 14.79 19.47
CA LYS A 259 -14.15 13.50 18.82
C LYS A 259 -15.33 12.77 19.46
N ILE A 260 -16.27 12.39 18.61
CA ILE A 260 -17.33 11.46 18.95
C ILE A 260 -16.81 10.07 18.59
N PRO A 261 -16.60 9.17 19.57
CA PRO A 261 -16.19 7.80 19.29
C PRO A 261 -17.18 7.13 18.33
N PRO A 262 -16.72 6.27 17.39
CA PRO A 262 -17.62 5.46 16.59
C PRO A 262 -18.60 4.72 17.50
N GLY A 263 -19.88 4.78 17.13
CA GLY A 263 -20.93 4.03 17.81
C GLY A 263 -20.73 2.55 17.51
N LEU A 264 -20.02 1.84 18.39
CA LEU A 264 -20.00 0.38 18.36
C LEU A 264 -21.44 -0.06 18.64
N GLY A 265 -22.08 -0.73 17.68
CA GLY A 265 -23.41 -1.33 17.88
C GLY A 265 -23.45 -2.15 19.18
N GLY A 266 -24.64 -2.32 19.77
CA GLY A 266 -24.91 -2.62 21.18
C GLY A 266 -24.13 -3.74 21.89
N ASP A 267 -23.35 -4.57 21.19
CA ASP A 267 -22.49 -5.62 21.74
C ASP A 267 -20.98 -5.37 21.60
N GLY A 268 -20.53 -4.14 21.27
CA GLY A 268 -19.12 -3.75 21.42
C GLY A 268 -18.13 -4.73 20.77
N GLY A 269 -18.41 -5.11 19.51
CA GLY A 269 -17.64 -6.12 18.78
C GLY A 269 -16.14 -5.84 18.76
N ILE A 270 -15.35 -6.91 18.72
CA ILE A 270 -13.89 -6.87 18.73
C ILE A 270 -13.40 -6.41 17.36
N ALA A 271 -12.56 -5.37 17.30
CA ALA A 271 -11.99 -4.91 16.03
C ALA A 271 -10.97 -5.91 15.47
N PRO A 272 -10.84 -6.06 14.14
CA PRO A 272 -9.72 -6.76 13.51
C PRO A 272 -8.34 -6.25 13.99
N GLY A 273 -7.38 -7.16 14.10
CA GLY A 273 -6.01 -6.90 14.56
C GLY A 273 -4.98 -6.71 13.45
N PHE A 274 -5.32 -6.98 12.19
CA PHE A 274 -4.38 -6.90 11.07
C PHE A 274 -3.59 -5.56 10.97
N PRO A 275 -4.11 -4.36 11.31
CA PRO A 275 -3.29 -3.15 11.28
C PRO A 275 -2.17 -3.18 12.33
N LEU A 276 -2.42 -3.83 13.47
CA LEU A 276 -1.43 -3.98 14.55
C LEU A 276 -0.32 -4.95 14.15
N ALA A 277 -0.65 -6.01 13.39
CA ALA A 277 0.31 -6.98 12.89
C ALA A 277 1.27 -6.40 11.83
N VAL A 278 0.88 -5.31 11.16
CA VAL A 278 1.65 -4.61 10.12
C VAL A 278 2.46 -3.43 10.67
N ALA A 279 2.11 -2.92 11.85
CA ALA A 279 2.77 -1.76 12.45
C ALA A 279 4.29 -1.98 12.61
N ARG A 280 5.08 -0.98 12.17
CA ARG A 280 6.54 -1.08 12.14
C ARG A 280 7.13 -0.97 13.54
N ALA A 281 8.03 -1.87 13.89
CA ALA A 281 8.74 -1.77 15.16
C ALA A 281 9.61 -0.49 15.19
N ASN A 282 9.50 0.27 16.29
CA ASN A 282 10.35 1.38 16.70
C ASN A 282 10.03 2.80 16.16
N ASP A 283 8.86 3.03 15.56
CA ASP A 283 8.39 4.40 15.28
C ASP A 283 7.49 4.96 16.41
N LEU A 284 7.12 6.24 16.30
CA LEU A 284 6.29 6.92 17.29
C LEU A 284 4.89 6.30 17.38
N LEU A 285 4.31 5.93 16.24
CA LEU A 285 3.03 5.23 16.18
C LEU A 285 3.10 3.89 16.91
N ALA A 286 4.15 3.09 16.74
CA ALA A 286 4.34 1.84 17.46
C ALA A 286 4.38 2.05 18.98
N ALA A 287 5.01 3.13 19.45
CA ALA A 287 4.99 3.49 20.88
C ALA A 287 3.60 3.91 21.38
N VAL A 288 2.75 4.47 20.51
CA VAL A 288 1.33 4.76 20.77
C VAL A 288 0.54 3.45 20.83
N LEU A 289 0.68 2.58 19.82
CA LEU A 289 -0.03 1.30 19.71
C LEU A 289 0.35 0.34 20.85
N ALA A 290 1.63 0.28 21.24
CA ALA A 290 2.11 -0.55 22.34
C ALA A 290 1.55 -0.16 23.72
N ALA A 291 0.99 1.05 23.86
CA ALA A 291 0.26 1.45 25.07
C ALA A 291 -1.11 0.76 25.18
N GLY A 292 -1.57 0.13 24.10
CA GLY A 292 -2.80 -0.61 23.99
C GLY A 292 -3.99 0.28 23.63
N LEU A 293 -4.74 -0.13 22.61
CA LEU A 293 -5.92 0.58 22.13
C LEU A 293 -7.18 0.22 22.93
N SER A 294 -8.14 1.13 22.99
CA SER A 294 -9.54 0.78 23.26
C SER A 294 -10.17 0.18 22.00
N GLU A 295 -11.24 -0.60 22.13
CA GLU A 295 -11.91 -1.18 20.95
C GLU A 295 -12.44 -0.11 19.99
N SER A 296 -12.88 1.04 20.50
CA SER A 296 -13.27 2.17 19.65
C SER A 296 -12.11 2.72 18.81
N GLN A 297 -10.91 2.83 19.38
CA GLN A 297 -9.71 3.25 18.64
C GLN A 297 -9.25 2.17 17.65
N ALA A 298 -9.37 0.89 18.02
CA ALA A 298 -9.02 -0.21 17.13
C ALA A 298 -9.96 -0.25 15.92
N TRP A 299 -11.27 -0.07 16.13
CA TRP A 299 -12.24 0.04 15.04
C TRP A 299 -12.00 1.23 14.12
N GLU A 300 -11.65 2.39 14.68
CA GLU A 300 -11.33 3.55 13.86
C GLU A 300 -10.07 3.34 13.02
N LEU A 301 -9.06 2.66 13.56
CA LEU A 301 -7.85 2.29 12.82
C LEU A 301 -8.17 1.31 11.68
N VAL A 302 -9.02 0.32 11.95
CA VAL A 302 -9.51 -0.63 10.94
C VAL A 302 -10.32 0.09 9.87
N ALA A 303 -11.24 0.96 10.25
CA ALA A 303 -12.06 1.74 9.31
C ALA A 303 -11.19 2.65 8.43
N LEU A 304 -10.15 3.27 9.00
CA LEU A 304 -9.18 4.03 8.21
C LEU A 304 -8.44 3.13 7.22
N ALA A 305 -7.89 1.99 7.68
CA ALA A 305 -7.18 1.06 6.81
C ALA A 305 -8.07 0.54 5.67
N ASN A 306 -9.31 0.16 5.98
CA ASN A 306 -10.31 -0.28 5.00
C ASN A 306 -10.68 0.85 4.03
N LYS A 307 -10.86 2.10 4.52
CA LYS A 307 -11.11 3.27 3.66
C LYS A 307 -9.95 3.54 2.70
N VAL A 308 -8.70 3.42 3.14
CA VAL A 308 -7.51 3.56 2.28
C VAL A 308 -7.46 2.44 1.24
N MET A 309 -7.69 1.19 1.62
CA MET A 309 -7.74 0.07 0.67
C MET A 309 -8.81 0.27 -0.40
N VAL A 310 -10.01 0.71 -0.03
CA VAL A 310 -11.09 1.02 -0.99
C VAL A 310 -10.69 2.20 -1.89
N ALA A 311 -10.05 3.24 -1.35
CA ALA A 311 -9.61 4.40 -2.11
C ALA A 311 -8.49 4.11 -3.11
N ASP A 312 -7.61 3.15 -2.79
CA ASP A 312 -6.55 2.69 -3.67
C ASP A 312 -6.99 1.54 -4.60
N GLY A 313 -8.24 1.07 -4.48
CA GLY A 313 -8.81 0.01 -5.32
C GLY A 313 -8.18 -1.37 -5.06
N ILE A 314 -7.73 -1.62 -3.83
CA ILE A 314 -7.04 -2.84 -3.44
C ILE A 314 -8.00 -4.04 -3.41
N GLU A 315 -7.60 -5.15 -4.03
CA GLU A 315 -8.29 -6.42 -3.89
C GLU A 315 -7.94 -7.03 -2.52
N VAL A 316 -8.91 -7.11 -1.59
CA VAL A 316 -8.65 -7.57 -0.21
C VAL A 316 -8.14 -9.02 -0.17
N GLY A 317 -8.42 -9.80 -1.22
CA GLY A 317 -7.89 -11.16 -1.39
C GLY A 317 -6.41 -11.24 -1.71
N ASN A 318 -5.74 -10.11 -2.00
CA ASN A 318 -4.31 -10.05 -2.20
C ASN A 318 -3.59 -9.58 -0.92
N PRO A 319 -3.00 -10.49 -0.13
CA PRO A 319 -2.40 -10.17 1.17
C PRO A 319 -1.20 -9.21 1.05
N ASP A 320 -0.46 -9.24 -0.06
CA ASP A 320 0.68 -8.34 -0.29
C ASP A 320 0.23 -6.91 -0.56
N GLU A 321 -0.84 -6.73 -1.33
CA GLU A 321 -1.46 -5.42 -1.56
C GLU A 321 -2.09 -4.85 -0.29
N VAL A 322 -2.81 -5.69 0.47
CA VAL A 322 -3.37 -5.33 1.78
C VAL A 322 -2.27 -4.85 2.71
N ARG A 323 -1.18 -5.63 2.87
CA ARG A 323 -0.04 -5.24 3.71
C ARG A 323 0.53 -3.90 3.28
N THR A 324 0.80 -3.72 1.98
CA THR A 324 1.41 -2.50 1.44
C THR A 324 0.52 -1.27 1.66
N SER A 325 -0.79 -1.40 1.45
CA SER A 325 -1.76 -0.32 1.66
C SER A 325 -1.86 0.08 3.13
N VAL A 326 -1.93 -0.91 4.03
CA VAL A 326 -1.95 -0.70 5.49
C VAL A 326 -0.65 -0.06 5.97
N GLU A 327 0.51 -0.51 5.50
CA GLU A 327 1.80 0.12 5.82
C GLU A 327 1.82 1.59 5.41
N GLY A 328 1.34 1.91 4.21
CA GLY A 328 1.23 3.29 3.74
C GLY A 328 0.33 4.15 4.63
N ALA A 329 -0.82 3.60 5.06
CA ALA A 329 -1.74 4.28 5.96
C ALA A 329 -1.14 4.56 7.34
N LEU A 330 -0.49 3.57 7.93
CA LEU A 330 0.19 3.70 9.22
C LEU A 330 1.38 4.67 9.12
N ALA A 331 2.12 4.66 8.02
CA ALA A 331 3.24 5.57 7.80
C ALA A 331 2.80 7.04 7.72
N LEU A 332 1.67 7.32 7.06
CA LEU A 332 1.09 8.67 7.03
C LEU A 332 0.54 9.12 8.38
N LEU A 333 -0.07 8.19 9.14
CA LEU A 333 -0.46 8.46 10.53
C LEU A 333 0.77 8.78 11.40
N ASN A 334 1.84 8.00 11.29
CA ASN A 334 3.08 8.25 12.03
C ASN A 334 3.65 9.62 11.69
N LEU A 335 3.73 9.97 10.40
CA LEU A 335 4.18 11.28 9.94
C LEU A 335 3.34 12.43 10.52
N ALA A 336 2.01 12.29 10.53
CA ALA A 336 1.12 13.28 11.12
C ALA A 336 1.34 13.40 12.65
N LEU A 337 1.47 12.28 13.36
CA LEU A 337 1.75 12.28 14.79
C LEU A 337 3.09 12.96 15.09
N GLU A 338 4.15 12.63 14.37
CA GLU A 338 5.46 13.28 14.53
C GLU A 338 5.38 14.80 14.29
N HIS A 339 4.61 15.23 13.29
CA HIS A 339 4.41 16.64 12.98
C HIS A 339 3.69 17.40 14.11
N TYR A 340 2.57 16.87 14.62
CA TYR A 340 1.75 17.58 15.61
C TYR A 340 2.15 17.37 17.07
N SER A 341 2.95 16.34 17.37
CA SER A 341 3.48 16.09 18.72
C SER A 341 4.92 16.53 18.90
N ASP A 342 5.60 16.98 17.84
CA ASP A 342 7.04 17.26 17.83
C ASP A 342 7.88 16.04 18.31
N GLY A 343 7.37 14.83 18.07
CA GLY A 343 8.00 13.58 18.48
C GLY A 343 7.75 13.16 19.94
N ASP A 344 6.98 13.92 20.73
CA ASP A 344 6.65 13.54 22.11
C ASP A 344 5.64 12.37 22.16
N PRO A 345 6.03 11.19 22.70
CA PRO A 345 5.14 10.03 22.79
C PRO A 345 3.88 10.26 23.60
N GLN A 346 3.94 11.09 24.66
CA GLN A 346 2.77 11.34 25.49
C GLN A 346 1.76 12.22 24.75
N ARG A 347 2.24 13.29 24.10
CA ARG A 347 1.42 14.14 23.26
C ARG A 347 0.85 13.40 22.05
N ALA A 348 1.62 12.52 21.43
CA ALA A 348 1.16 11.68 20.33
C ALA A 348 -0.01 10.77 20.74
N ARG A 349 0.04 10.19 21.94
CA ARG A 349 -1.07 9.38 22.49
C ARG A 349 -2.34 10.20 22.71
N GLU A 350 -2.21 11.42 23.24
CA GLU A 350 -3.34 12.33 23.42
C GLU A 350 -3.99 12.68 22.07
N ILE A 351 -3.18 13.00 21.07
CA ILE A 351 -3.63 13.32 19.71
C ILE A 351 -4.32 12.13 19.07
N PHE A 352 -3.70 10.95 19.10
CA PHE A 352 -4.29 9.72 18.55
C PHE A 352 -5.63 9.37 19.20
N ALA A 353 -5.75 9.56 20.52
CA ALA A 353 -6.98 9.29 21.23
C ALA A 353 -8.09 10.31 20.94
N GLY A 354 -7.75 11.59 20.81
CA GLY A 354 -8.73 12.67 20.75
C GLY A 354 -9.01 13.25 19.37
N ALA A 355 -8.21 12.97 18.34
CA ALA A 355 -8.45 13.42 16.96
C ALA A 355 -9.01 12.29 16.09
N TYR A 356 -9.77 12.61 15.05
CA TYR A 356 -10.20 11.63 14.05
C TYR A 356 -8.99 11.13 13.26
N LEU A 357 -8.80 9.81 13.18
CA LEU A 357 -7.64 9.23 12.50
C LEU A 357 -7.65 9.56 11.00
N GLU A 358 -8.83 9.71 10.39
CA GLU A 358 -8.98 10.17 9.01
C GLU A 358 -8.40 11.58 8.81
N ASP A 359 -8.66 12.52 9.72
CA ASP A 359 -8.11 13.88 9.59
C ASP A 359 -6.61 13.90 9.83
N LEU A 360 -6.10 13.09 10.77
CA LEU A 360 -4.66 12.92 10.95
C LEU A 360 -4.00 12.36 9.69
N PHE A 361 -4.58 11.32 9.09
CA PHE A 361 -4.12 10.75 7.83
C PHE A 361 -4.11 11.82 6.71
N ARG A 362 -5.22 12.55 6.54
CA ARG A 362 -5.34 13.62 5.53
C ARG A 362 -4.33 14.74 5.73
N ALA A 363 -4.08 15.11 6.98
CA ALA A 363 -3.05 16.10 7.32
C ALA A 363 -1.64 15.57 7.00
N GLY A 364 -1.34 14.31 7.35
CA GLY A 364 -0.08 13.64 6.98
C GLY A 364 0.11 13.60 5.47
N PHE A 365 -0.92 13.25 4.72
CA PHE A 365 -0.92 13.29 3.25
C PHE A 365 -0.77 14.72 2.71
N GLY A 366 -1.37 15.71 3.38
CA GLY A 366 -1.22 17.14 3.09
C GLY A 366 0.25 17.59 3.12
N LEU A 367 1.07 17.07 4.04
CA LEU A 367 2.52 17.32 4.05
C LEU A 367 3.19 16.83 2.75
N LEU A 368 2.82 15.64 2.26
CA LEU A 368 3.34 15.12 1.00
C LEU A 368 2.84 15.90 -0.22
N LEU A 369 1.59 16.38 -0.19
CA LEU A 369 1.04 17.22 -1.27
C LEU A 369 1.78 18.56 -1.41
N ARG A 370 2.39 19.09 -0.34
CA ARG A 370 3.29 20.26 -0.42
C ARG A 370 4.51 19.94 -1.27
N LEU A 371 5.17 18.80 -1.00
CA LEU A 371 6.32 18.33 -1.79
C LEU A 371 5.92 18.06 -3.24
N GLN A 372 4.78 17.41 -3.46
CA GLN A 372 4.26 17.12 -4.81
C GLN A 372 4.04 18.41 -5.62
N ARG A 373 3.48 19.47 -5.02
CA ARG A 373 3.29 20.76 -5.71
C ARG A 373 4.62 21.36 -6.17
N ARG A 374 5.63 21.35 -5.30
CA ARG A 374 6.99 21.81 -5.60
C ARG A 374 7.64 20.98 -6.71
N ALA A 375 7.60 19.65 -6.59
CA ALA A 375 8.12 18.74 -7.61
C ALA A 375 7.42 18.90 -8.98
N ARG A 376 6.10 19.11 -9.00
CA ARG A 376 5.35 19.41 -10.23
C ARG A 376 5.73 20.75 -10.85
N ALA A 377 6.12 21.74 -10.05
CA ALA A 377 6.62 23.01 -10.56
C ALA A 377 8.00 22.83 -11.20
N LEU A 378 8.91 22.12 -10.52
CA LEU A 378 10.26 21.80 -11.04
C LEU A 378 10.20 21.06 -12.37
N ALA A 379 9.33 20.06 -12.50
CA ALA A 379 9.24 19.26 -13.72
C ALA A 379 8.60 19.98 -14.92
N LYS A 380 8.00 21.15 -14.72
CA LYS A 380 7.50 21.99 -15.82
C LYS A 380 8.60 22.87 -16.41
N ALA A 381 9.72 23.06 -15.71
CA ALA A 381 10.81 23.88 -16.21
C ALA A 381 11.54 23.17 -17.36
N GLU A 382 11.99 23.93 -18.36
CA GLU A 382 12.76 23.40 -19.49
C GLU A 382 14.04 22.69 -19.04
N ILE A 383 14.58 23.11 -17.90
CA ILE A 383 15.80 22.56 -17.34
C ILE A 383 15.64 21.16 -16.73
N PHE A 384 14.40 20.67 -16.56
CA PHE A 384 14.12 19.39 -15.92
C PHE A 384 14.89 18.22 -16.55
N LEU A 385 15.07 18.27 -17.87
CA LEU A 385 15.77 17.26 -18.66
C LEU A 385 17.27 17.17 -18.33
N TRP A 386 17.85 18.22 -17.73
CA TRP A 386 19.28 18.33 -17.43
C TRP A 386 19.61 18.05 -15.97
N TYR A 387 18.60 17.83 -15.11
CA TYR A 387 18.88 17.27 -13.79
C TYR A 387 19.48 15.87 -13.94
N ASP A 388 20.41 15.53 -13.06
CA ASP A 388 20.92 14.16 -13.00
C ASP A 388 19.81 13.13 -12.72
N ALA A 389 20.13 11.87 -12.94
CA ALA A 389 19.17 10.79 -12.85
C ALA A 389 18.55 10.66 -11.44
N ALA A 390 19.32 10.93 -10.38
CA ALA A 390 18.85 10.82 -9.00
C ALA A 390 17.84 11.94 -8.66
N HIS A 391 18.15 13.17 -9.06
CA HIS A 391 17.25 14.31 -8.92
C HIS A 391 15.97 14.14 -9.74
N ARG A 392 16.06 13.62 -10.97
CA ARG A 392 14.86 13.29 -11.77
C ARG A 392 14.03 12.18 -11.12
N ALA A 393 14.65 11.12 -10.62
CA ALA A 393 13.96 10.04 -9.92
C ALA A 393 13.23 10.54 -8.66
N CYS A 394 13.87 11.42 -7.88
CA CYS A 394 13.25 12.12 -6.75
C CYS A 394 12.00 12.90 -7.18
N ILE A 395 12.12 13.75 -8.20
CA ILE A 395 11.00 14.56 -8.70
C ILE A 395 9.86 13.66 -9.21
N GLU A 396 10.16 12.62 -9.97
CA GLU A 396 9.15 11.69 -10.49
C GLU A 396 8.43 10.94 -9.36
N GLY A 397 9.15 10.44 -8.36
CA GLY A 397 8.55 9.81 -7.17
C GLY A 397 7.60 10.74 -6.42
N LEU A 398 7.98 12.02 -6.26
CA LEU A 398 7.16 13.03 -5.60
C LEU A 398 5.93 13.46 -6.40
N ARG A 399 5.97 13.39 -7.73
CA ARG A 399 4.88 13.86 -8.62
C ARG A 399 3.73 12.88 -8.77
N ARG A 400 3.95 11.60 -8.43
CA ARG A 400 2.94 10.53 -8.45
C ARG A 400 1.72 10.91 -7.63
N GLU A 401 0.57 10.33 -7.97
CA GLU A 401 -0.69 10.57 -7.25
C GLU A 401 -0.57 10.28 -5.75
N ARG A 402 0.17 9.22 -5.41
CA ARG A 402 0.68 8.93 -4.06
C ARG A 402 2.20 9.21 -4.06
N PRO A 403 2.67 10.34 -3.50
CA PRO A 403 4.09 10.63 -3.46
C PRO A 403 4.87 9.54 -2.73
N VAL A 404 5.98 9.10 -3.31
CA VAL A 404 6.87 8.08 -2.73
C VAL A 404 8.24 8.67 -2.40
N PHE A 405 8.87 8.12 -1.37
CA PHE A 405 10.21 8.49 -0.96
C PHE A 405 11.25 7.74 -1.79
N PHE A 406 12.10 8.48 -2.49
CA PHE A 406 13.23 7.94 -3.24
C PHE A 406 14.38 7.60 -2.29
N VAL A 407 14.77 6.33 -2.21
CA VAL A 407 15.78 5.85 -1.25
C VAL A 407 17.17 6.44 -1.53
N GLY A 408 17.44 6.82 -2.77
CA GLY A 408 18.68 7.48 -3.17
C GLY A 408 18.92 8.84 -2.50
N MET A 409 17.89 9.46 -1.90
CA MET A 409 18.08 10.68 -1.10
C MET A 409 18.93 10.45 0.16
N VAL A 410 18.92 9.22 0.69
CA VAL A 410 19.70 8.84 1.88
C VAL A 410 21.13 8.44 1.51
N SER A 411 21.28 7.77 0.36
CA SER A 411 22.52 7.12 -0.05
C SER A 411 22.46 6.98 -1.58
N PRO A 412 23.31 7.70 -2.35
CA PRO A 412 23.23 7.78 -3.81
C PRO A 412 23.28 6.42 -4.51
N GLU A 413 24.02 5.47 -3.95
CA GLU A 413 24.17 4.09 -4.42
C GLU A 413 22.91 3.22 -4.23
N ARG A 414 21.92 3.67 -3.45
CA ARG A 414 20.66 2.94 -3.26
C ARG A 414 19.65 3.31 -4.32
N VAL A 415 19.19 2.29 -5.04
CA VAL A 415 18.06 2.39 -5.95
C VAL A 415 16.81 1.84 -5.26
N GLY A 416 15.69 2.54 -5.40
CA GLY A 416 14.40 2.06 -4.93
C GLY A 416 13.53 3.17 -4.35
N GLU A 417 12.31 2.79 -4.02
CA GLU A 417 11.28 3.67 -3.53
C GLU A 417 10.56 3.00 -2.35
N ARG A 418 10.06 3.81 -1.43
CA ARG A 418 9.24 3.34 -0.31
C ARG A 418 8.23 4.43 0.10
N PRO A 419 7.22 4.09 0.92
CA PRO A 419 6.40 5.13 1.56
C PRO A 419 7.24 6.08 2.42
N PHE A 420 6.83 7.35 2.48
CA PHE A 420 7.28 8.29 3.50
C PHE A 420 6.84 7.79 4.86
N ALA A 421 7.76 7.72 5.83
CA ALA A 421 7.49 7.13 7.13
C ALA A 421 7.79 8.05 8.31
N SER A 422 8.53 9.15 8.11
CA SER A 422 8.95 10.03 9.20
C SER A 422 9.10 11.48 8.76
N ARG A 423 9.17 12.38 9.74
CA ARG A 423 9.53 13.79 9.55
C ARG A 423 10.97 13.94 9.06
N ALA A 424 11.87 13.00 9.36
CA ALA A 424 13.22 12.99 8.79
C ALA A 424 13.18 12.78 7.27
N ASP A 425 12.31 11.89 6.77
CA ASP A 425 12.10 11.71 5.33
C ASP A 425 11.57 13.00 4.70
N LEU A 426 10.62 13.66 5.35
CA LEU A 426 10.04 14.92 4.89
C LEU A 426 11.13 16.01 4.79
N ALA A 427 11.90 16.21 5.86
CA ALA A 427 12.96 17.21 5.91
C ALA A 427 14.05 16.97 4.85
N LEU A 428 14.39 15.71 4.61
CA LEU A 428 15.37 15.34 3.58
C LEU A 428 14.85 15.64 2.17
N ALA A 429 13.59 15.30 1.88
CA ALA A 429 12.95 15.64 0.60
C ALA A 429 12.81 17.16 0.42
N GLU A 430 12.51 17.91 1.48
CA GLU A 430 12.48 19.38 1.45
C GLU A 430 13.86 19.97 1.15
N ALA A 431 14.92 19.44 1.76
CA ALA A 431 16.29 19.87 1.50
C ALA A 431 16.70 19.61 0.04
N TRP A 432 16.37 18.43 -0.49
CA TRP A 432 16.57 18.10 -1.90
C TRP A 432 15.83 19.07 -2.83
N LEU A 433 14.55 19.31 -2.57
CA LEU A 433 13.75 20.26 -3.36
C LEU A 433 14.29 21.69 -3.27
N ASN A 434 14.78 22.13 -2.11
CA ASN A 434 15.41 23.45 -1.96
C ASN A 434 16.63 23.58 -2.88
N THR A 435 17.51 22.57 -2.89
CA THR A 435 18.69 22.53 -3.78
C THR A 435 18.27 22.62 -5.25
N LEU A 436 17.25 21.86 -5.64
CA LEU A 436 16.76 21.85 -7.02
C LEU A 436 16.09 23.16 -7.42
N GLU A 437 15.34 23.78 -6.53
CA GLU A 437 14.74 25.10 -6.77
C GLU A 437 15.81 26.19 -6.94
N ILE A 438 16.92 26.12 -6.20
CA ILE A 438 18.07 27.02 -6.38
C ILE A 438 18.74 26.77 -7.74
N GLN A 439 18.99 25.51 -8.12
CA GLN A 439 19.52 25.19 -9.44
C GLN A 439 18.59 25.71 -10.55
N GLN A 440 17.27 25.57 -10.40
CA GLN A 440 16.33 26.15 -11.36
C GLN A 440 16.44 27.65 -11.47
N GLN A 441 16.53 28.37 -10.36
CA GLN A 441 16.70 29.82 -10.38
C GLN A 441 18.04 30.23 -11.01
N LEU A 442 19.11 29.49 -10.74
CA LEU A 442 20.43 29.73 -11.30
C LEU A 442 20.42 29.60 -12.82
N PHE A 443 19.87 28.50 -13.36
CA PHE A 443 19.85 28.19 -14.79
C PHE A 443 18.66 28.79 -15.56
N ALA A 444 17.69 29.40 -14.88
CA ALA A 444 16.68 30.25 -15.50
C ALA A 444 17.03 31.75 -15.44
N GLY A 445 18.07 32.12 -14.69
CA GLY A 445 18.50 33.48 -14.47
C GLY A 445 19.98 33.68 -14.83
N PRO A 446 20.90 33.81 -13.86
CA PRO A 446 22.31 34.15 -14.13
C PRO A 446 23.02 33.25 -15.14
N LEU A 447 22.65 31.97 -15.22
CA LEU A 447 23.26 30.97 -16.10
C LEU A 447 22.32 30.50 -17.23
N ALA A 448 21.29 31.28 -17.58
CA ALA A 448 20.32 30.89 -18.61
C ALA A 448 20.94 30.59 -19.98
N GLU A 449 22.02 31.30 -20.34
CA GLU A 449 22.73 31.09 -21.61
C GLU A 449 23.44 29.73 -21.69
N LEU A 450 23.60 29.02 -20.56
CA LEU A 450 24.17 27.68 -20.53
C LEU A 450 23.16 26.59 -20.88
N VAL A 451 21.86 26.88 -20.90
CA VAL A 451 20.83 25.89 -21.23
C VAL A 451 20.69 25.84 -22.75
N PRO A 452 21.08 24.73 -23.40
CA PRO A 452 21.11 24.69 -24.85
C PRO A 452 19.70 24.44 -25.43
N PRO A 453 19.47 24.83 -26.70
CA PRO A 453 18.16 24.70 -27.34
C PRO A 453 17.80 23.23 -27.60
N SER A 454 16.53 23.01 -27.95
CA SER A 454 15.99 21.65 -28.11
C SER A 454 16.62 20.83 -29.25
N ASP A 455 17.13 21.51 -30.26
CA ASP A 455 17.72 20.99 -31.50
C ASP A 455 19.26 21.01 -31.49
N TRP A 456 19.86 21.05 -30.30
CA TRP A 456 21.32 21.10 -30.16
C TRP A 456 22.01 19.86 -30.76
N ASP A 457 22.82 20.09 -31.80
CA ASP A 457 23.56 19.03 -32.51
C ASP A 457 24.84 18.64 -31.77
N LEU A 458 24.85 17.42 -31.22
CA LEU A 458 25.99 16.78 -30.56
C LEU A 458 26.70 15.76 -31.47
N GLY A 459 26.45 15.82 -32.78
CA GLY A 459 27.13 14.99 -33.78
C GLY A 459 28.65 15.05 -33.63
N GLY A 460 29.28 13.88 -33.45
CA GLY A 460 30.73 13.77 -33.26
C GLY A 460 31.24 14.17 -31.88
N CYS A 461 30.34 14.37 -30.90
CA CYS A 461 30.69 14.65 -29.51
C CYS A 461 30.51 13.42 -28.61
N ILE A 462 31.17 13.42 -27.46
CA ILE A 462 30.95 12.52 -26.34
C ILE A 462 30.67 13.37 -25.09
N PRO A 463 29.58 13.11 -24.34
CA PRO A 463 28.48 12.21 -24.70
C PRO A 463 27.74 12.66 -25.97
N ALA A 464 27.29 11.69 -26.77
CA ALA A 464 26.56 11.96 -28.03
C ALA A 464 25.05 12.11 -27.80
N ALA A 465 24.53 11.54 -26.71
CA ALA A 465 23.12 11.62 -26.38
C ALA A 465 22.88 12.74 -25.35
N ARG A 466 21.90 13.59 -25.64
CA ARG A 466 21.48 14.67 -24.73
C ARG A 466 21.05 14.16 -23.36
N ALA A 467 20.49 12.94 -23.29
CA ALA A 467 20.02 12.33 -22.05
C ALA A 467 21.14 12.01 -21.05
N ASP A 468 22.40 11.97 -21.53
CA ASP A 468 23.59 11.70 -20.72
C ASP A 468 24.23 12.98 -20.18
N LEU A 469 23.71 14.16 -20.55
CA LEU A 469 24.23 15.45 -20.11
C LEU A 469 23.46 15.97 -18.89
N THR A 470 24.19 16.55 -17.93
CA THR A 470 23.63 17.16 -16.74
C THR A 470 23.89 18.68 -16.70
N LEU A 471 23.23 19.39 -15.79
CA LEU A 471 23.55 20.79 -15.47
C LEU A 471 25.02 20.97 -15.08
N SER A 472 25.59 20.03 -14.33
CA SER A 472 27.02 20.00 -14.02
C SER A 472 27.86 19.89 -15.29
N THR A 473 27.53 18.97 -16.20
CA THR A 473 28.25 18.81 -17.47
C THR A 473 28.24 20.11 -18.29
N LEU A 474 27.09 20.79 -18.38
CA LEU A 474 26.97 22.08 -19.08
C LEU A 474 27.83 23.16 -18.41
N PHE A 475 27.73 23.29 -17.08
CA PHE A 475 28.47 24.27 -16.30
C PHE A 475 29.98 24.08 -16.39
N LEU A 476 30.46 22.85 -16.19
CA LEU A 476 31.87 22.50 -16.22
C LEU A 476 32.46 22.65 -17.62
N THR A 477 31.72 22.26 -18.67
CA THR A 477 32.14 22.52 -20.06
C THR A 477 32.28 24.02 -20.32
N ALA A 478 31.35 24.84 -19.82
CA ALA A 478 31.44 26.29 -19.92
C ALA A 478 32.63 26.87 -19.14
N LEU A 479 32.91 26.33 -17.95
CA LEU A 479 34.07 26.70 -17.15
C LEU A 479 35.37 26.35 -17.86
N ALA A 480 35.45 25.15 -18.46
CA ALA A 480 36.59 24.73 -19.26
C ALA A 480 36.83 25.67 -20.45
N ASN A 481 35.78 26.06 -21.18
CA ASN A 481 35.90 27.06 -22.23
C ASN A 481 36.48 28.38 -21.71
N ARG A 482 35.97 28.89 -20.59
CA ARG A 482 36.49 30.12 -19.96
C ARG A 482 37.95 30.02 -19.55
N LEU A 483 38.37 28.89 -18.99
CA LEU A 483 39.77 28.63 -18.60
C LEU A 483 40.70 28.53 -19.82
N CYS A 484 40.19 28.04 -20.96
CA CYS A 484 40.88 28.05 -22.24
C CYS A 484 40.81 29.41 -22.96
N GLY A 485 40.29 30.47 -22.33
CA GLY A 485 40.21 31.81 -22.88
C GLY A 485 39.05 32.04 -23.88
N ARG A 486 38.07 31.14 -23.92
CA ARG A 486 36.86 31.23 -24.75
C ARG A 486 35.68 31.82 -23.95
N PRO A 487 34.57 32.20 -24.61
CA PRO A 487 33.34 32.60 -23.90
C PRO A 487 32.87 31.51 -22.92
N PHE A 488 32.19 31.92 -21.85
CA PHE A 488 31.62 30.99 -20.86
C PHE A 488 30.32 30.38 -21.41
N THR A 489 30.46 29.40 -22.30
CA THR A 489 29.35 28.69 -22.98
C THR A 489 29.61 27.19 -22.97
N PRO A 490 28.58 26.32 -22.98
CA PRO A 490 28.75 24.87 -22.92
C PRO A 490 29.17 24.25 -24.26
N GLU A 491 29.90 25.00 -25.10
CA GLU A 491 30.33 24.52 -26.41
C GLU A 491 31.30 23.32 -26.28
N PRO A 492 31.13 22.25 -27.09
CA PRO A 492 32.01 21.08 -27.03
C PRO A 492 33.49 21.44 -27.19
N LEU A 493 34.35 20.98 -26.27
CA LEU A 493 35.78 21.20 -26.34
C LEU A 493 36.45 20.20 -27.31
N PRO A 494 37.41 20.63 -28.16
CA PRO A 494 38.20 19.69 -28.94
C PRO A 494 39.01 18.75 -28.05
N VAL A 495 39.00 17.44 -28.32
CA VAL A 495 39.76 16.44 -27.54
C VAL A 495 41.26 16.76 -27.48
N GLN A 496 41.80 17.44 -28.49
CA GLN A 496 43.21 17.85 -28.55
C GLN A 496 43.60 18.81 -27.41
N GLU A 497 42.63 19.51 -26.82
CA GLU A 497 42.85 20.46 -25.72
C GLU A 497 42.70 19.83 -24.33
N LEU A 498 42.30 18.55 -24.26
CA LEU A 498 41.99 17.86 -22.99
C LEU A 498 43.18 17.84 -22.03
N VAL A 499 44.39 17.54 -22.54
CA VAL A 499 45.63 17.53 -21.75
C VAL A 499 45.98 18.94 -21.24
N ALA A 500 45.79 19.96 -22.07
CA ALA A 500 46.07 21.35 -21.67
C ALA A 500 45.10 21.79 -20.57
N LEU A 501 43.81 21.49 -20.70
CA LEU A 501 42.81 21.75 -19.68
C LEU A 501 43.14 20.99 -18.38
N HIS A 502 43.48 19.71 -18.46
CA HIS A 502 43.84 18.89 -17.29
C HIS A 502 44.95 19.56 -16.46
N ARG A 503 46.00 20.08 -17.12
CA ARG A 503 47.08 20.81 -16.43
C ARG A 503 46.62 22.13 -15.79
N LEU A 504 45.55 22.75 -16.28
CA LEU A 504 45.00 23.96 -15.67
C LEU A 504 44.21 23.63 -14.40
N VAL A 505 43.41 22.56 -14.45
CA VAL A 505 42.42 22.24 -13.40
C VAL A 505 42.89 21.21 -12.38
N SER A 506 43.92 20.43 -12.66
CA SER A 506 44.40 19.34 -11.78
C SER A 506 45.74 19.66 -11.11
N ARG A 507 45.85 19.34 -9.81
CA ARG A 507 47.06 19.39 -8.97
C ARG A 507 47.13 18.08 -8.19
N ASP A 508 48.21 17.31 -8.39
CA ASP A 508 48.44 16.05 -7.66
C ASP A 508 47.23 15.11 -7.64
N GLY A 509 46.54 14.96 -8.78
CA GLY A 509 45.37 14.08 -8.94
C GLY A 509 44.05 14.64 -8.38
N HIS A 510 44.04 15.91 -7.98
CA HIS A 510 42.87 16.57 -7.41
C HIS A 510 42.53 17.85 -8.18
N VAL A 511 41.27 18.26 -8.16
CA VAL A 511 40.88 19.58 -8.66
C VAL A 511 41.66 20.65 -7.89
N ASP A 512 42.18 21.66 -8.59
CA ASP A 512 42.91 22.77 -7.98
C ASP A 512 42.03 23.48 -6.93
N ASP A 513 42.45 23.42 -5.67
CA ASP A 513 41.71 23.95 -4.52
C ASP A 513 41.42 25.46 -4.62
N THR A 514 42.25 26.20 -5.34
CA THR A 514 42.03 27.64 -5.54
C THR A 514 40.94 27.85 -6.58
N LEU A 515 41.01 27.14 -7.71
CA LEU A 515 39.96 27.15 -8.73
C LEU A 515 38.60 26.74 -8.16
N ARG A 516 38.55 25.63 -7.40
CA ARG A 516 37.32 25.14 -6.77
C ARG A 516 36.73 26.22 -5.85
N ARG A 517 37.50 26.74 -4.90
CA ARG A 517 37.03 27.77 -3.94
C ARG A 517 36.60 29.07 -4.60
N GLU A 518 37.35 29.57 -5.58
CA GLU A 518 37.01 30.82 -6.28
C GLU A 518 35.75 30.67 -7.13
N THR A 519 35.58 29.53 -7.80
CA THR A 519 34.38 29.25 -8.60
C THR A 519 33.16 29.07 -7.72
N VAL A 520 33.26 28.33 -6.62
CA VAL A 520 32.18 28.15 -5.64
C VAL A 520 31.75 29.49 -5.06
N ARG A 521 32.72 30.33 -4.67
CA ARG A 521 32.44 31.69 -4.21
C ARG A 521 31.76 32.53 -5.28
N TRP A 522 32.21 32.46 -6.52
CA TRP A 522 31.60 33.19 -7.63
C TRP A 522 30.15 32.77 -7.87
N VAL A 523 29.86 31.46 -7.85
CA VAL A 523 28.48 30.96 -8.01
C VAL A 523 27.59 31.38 -6.83
N GLU A 524 28.12 31.39 -5.60
CA GLU A 524 27.43 31.92 -4.41
C GLU A 524 27.13 33.43 -4.53
N GLU A 525 28.04 34.20 -5.15
CA GLU A 525 27.83 35.62 -5.45
C GLU A 525 26.79 35.86 -6.56
N LEU A 526 26.63 34.93 -7.51
CA LEU A 526 25.59 34.99 -8.55
C LEU A 526 24.19 34.75 -7.98
N LEU A 527 24.06 33.76 -7.10
CA LEU A 527 22.81 33.42 -6.43
C LEU A 527 23.14 32.82 -5.04
N PRO A 528 22.75 33.48 -3.93
CA PRO A 528 22.98 32.95 -2.60
C PRO A 528 22.39 31.55 -2.43
N GLY A 529 23.17 30.63 -1.87
CA GLY A 529 22.83 29.21 -1.71
C GLY A 529 23.15 28.33 -2.92
N ALA A 530 23.69 28.88 -4.01
CA ALA A 530 24.06 28.11 -5.21
C ALA A 530 25.49 27.52 -5.15
N GLY A 531 26.35 27.93 -4.20
CA GLY A 531 27.69 27.38 -4.03
C GLY A 531 27.75 25.84 -3.94
N PRO A 532 26.84 25.17 -3.20
CA PRO A 532 26.79 23.70 -3.15
C PRO A 532 26.60 23.03 -4.52
N PHE A 533 25.92 23.66 -5.48
CA PHE A 533 25.84 23.13 -6.84
C PHE A 533 27.22 23.11 -7.52
N ALA A 534 27.99 24.19 -7.37
CA ALA A 534 29.33 24.25 -7.94
C ALA A 534 30.28 23.23 -7.29
N GLU A 535 30.19 23.05 -5.96
CA GLU A 535 30.94 21.99 -5.26
C GLU A 535 30.60 20.60 -5.83
N ALA A 536 29.33 20.25 -5.91
CA ALA A 536 28.88 18.98 -6.45
C ALA A 536 29.31 18.77 -7.92
N ALA A 537 29.28 19.83 -8.74
CA ALA A 537 29.78 19.77 -10.10
C ALA A 537 31.29 19.45 -10.14
N PHE A 538 32.10 20.05 -9.27
CA PHE A 538 33.53 19.72 -9.21
C PHE A 538 33.82 18.30 -8.75
N ASP A 539 32.90 17.63 -8.06
CA ASP A 539 33.06 16.23 -7.70
C ASP A 539 33.04 15.33 -8.96
N GLU A 540 32.27 15.69 -9.99
CA GLU A 540 32.34 15.00 -11.31
C GLU A 540 33.73 15.14 -11.96
N TRP A 541 34.33 16.34 -11.92
CA TRP A 541 35.70 16.54 -12.40
C TRP A 541 36.73 15.85 -11.52
N GLN A 542 36.53 15.80 -10.20
CA GLN A 542 37.44 15.13 -9.29
C GLN A 542 37.50 13.64 -9.60
N GLU A 543 36.35 12.98 -9.71
CA GLU A 543 36.27 11.53 -9.94
C GLU A 543 36.58 11.14 -11.39
N GLY A 544 36.04 11.87 -12.35
CA GLY A 544 36.05 11.51 -13.77
C GLY A 544 37.12 12.18 -14.63
N PHE A 545 37.88 13.15 -14.11
CA PHE A 545 38.86 13.89 -14.92
C PHE A 545 40.21 14.06 -14.21
N CYS A 546 40.23 14.64 -13.01
CA CYS A 546 41.46 15.01 -12.31
C CYS A 546 42.14 13.82 -11.61
N ALA A 547 41.38 12.78 -11.22
CA ALA A 547 41.92 11.55 -10.65
C ALA A 547 42.66 10.68 -11.68
N VAL A 548 42.45 10.92 -12.98
CA VAL A 548 43.10 10.18 -14.07
C VAL A 548 44.44 10.81 -14.39
N SER A 549 45.47 9.99 -14.61
CA SER A 549 46.79 10.50 -14.98
C SER A 549 46.76 11.13 -16.38
N GLU A 550 47.56 12.16 -16.62
CA GLU A 550 47.59 12.87 -17.91
C GLU A 550 47.83 11.93 -19.11
N GLN A 551 48.58 10.84 -18.91
CA GLN A 551 48.92 9.88 -19.96
C GLN A 551 47.77 8.89 -20.26
N ASP A 552 46.81 8.78 -19.35
CA ASP A 552 45.70 7.82 -19.40
C ASP A 552 44.36 8.51 -19.73
N LEU A 553 44.38 9.80 -20.10
CA LEU A 553 43.19 10.55 -20.49
C LEU A 553 42.60 10.00 -21.79
N ASP A 554 41.56 9.17 -21.67
CA ASP A 554 40.74 8.70 -22.77
C ASP A 554 39.40 9.45 -22.78
N PRO A 555 39.06 10.18 -23.86
CA PRO A 555 37.85 10.99 -23.95
C PRO A 555 36.54 10.21 -23.74
N HIS A 556 36.53 8.88 -23.86
CA HIS A 556 35.33 8.06 -23.64
C HIS A 556 35.00 7.86 -22.16
N TYR A 557 35.95 8.09 -21.25
CA TYR A 557 35.79 7.87 -19.82
C TYR A 557 35.88 9.16 -19.00
N ILE A 558 35.95 10.32 -19.65
CA ILE A 558 36.00 11.61 -18.95
C ILE A 558 34.60 12.07 -18.56
N GLY A 559 34.40 12.31 -17.26
CA GLY A 559 33.17 12.87 -16.70
C GLY A 559 33.12 14.40 -16.74
N GLY A 560 31.90 14.96 -16.73
CA GLY A 560 31.69 16.41 -16.56
C GLY A 560 32.15 17.29 -17.73
N LEU A 561 32.36 16.74 -18.93
CA LEU A 561 32.76 17.50 -20.12
C LEU A 561 32.02 17.02 -21.38
N ILE A 562 31.80 17.96 -22.31
CA ILE A 562 31.36 17.65 -23.67
C ILE A 562 32.57 17.78 -24.60
N LEU A 563 32.99 16.66 -25.18
CA LEU A 563 34.21 16.58 -25.99
C LEU A 563 33.88 16.32 -27.46
N ARG A 564 34.47 17.08 -28.37
CA ARG A 564 34.38 16.88 -29.82
C ARG A 564 35.54 16.05 -30.32
N LEU A 565 35.24 14.89 -30.91
CA LEU A 565 36.22 13.90 -31.36
C LEU A 565 36.94 14.28 -32.67
N ARG A 566 36.34 15.14 -33.51
CA ARG A 566 36.87 15.55 -34.81
C ARG A 566 36.67 17.02 -35.11
#